data_AF-A0A9P0MT48-F1
#
_entry.id   AF-A0A9P0MT48-F1
#
_cell.length_a   1.000
_cell.length_b   1.000
_cell.length_c   1.000
_cell.angle_alpha   90.00
_cell.angle_beta   90.00
_cell.angle_gamma   90.00
#
_symmetry.space_group_name_H-M   'P 1'
#
loop_
_entity.id
_entity.type
_entity.pdbx_description
1 polymer ?
#
loop_
_entity_poly.entity_id
_entity_poly.type
_entity_poly.pdbx_seq_one_letter_code
_entity_poly.pdbx_strand_id
1 'polypeptide(L)'
;MFYFCLVTVLFLAQQIGKSEAAESCFCAPMDSKNITKESEPLIKHPLKVLKDCGKEAEQVCLQLCKSLATLAQYDPNAGKSFCAQLNKNITNIHISIFSKVCDGEYLYTGLTFNKPLCCTNKKSVPC
;
A
#
# COMPACT_ATOMS: atom_id res chain seq x y z
N MET A 1 26.31 -18.93 -41.79
CA MET A 1 25.83 -19.72 -40.62
C MET A 1 26.28 -19.16 -39.26
N PHE A 2 27.38 -18.40 -39.15
CA PHE A 2 27.81 -17.81 -37.86
C PHE A 2 26.96 -16.62 -37.38
N TYR A 3 26.32 -15.89 -38.29
CA TYR A 3 25.55 -14.67 -37.98
C TYR A 3 24.27 -14.95 -37.18
N PHE A 4 23.66 -16.12 -37.38
CA PHE A 4 22.41 -16.49 -36.70
C PHE A 4 22.61 -16.71 -35.20
N CYS A 5 23.77 -17.27 -34.78
CA CYS A 5 24.08 -17.48 -33.37
C CYS A 5 24.28 -16.18 -32.59
N LEU A 6 24.89 -15.16 -33.21
CA LEU A 6 25.11 -13.85 -32.56
C LEU A 6 23.79 -13.12 -32.27
N VAL A 7 22.84 -13.18 -33.21
CA VAL A 7 21.51 -12.56 -33.02
C VAL A 7 20.71 -13.27 -31.92
N THR A 8 20.80 -14.60 -31.81
CA THR A 8 20.14 -15.35 -30.74
C THR A 8 20.74 -15.09 -29.36
N VAL A 9 22.07 -14.93 -29.25
CA VAL A 9 22.73 -14.62 -27.98
C VAL A 9 22.37 -13.21 -27.49
N LEU A 10 22.28 -12.24 -28.41
CA LEU A 10 21.80 -10.89 -28.11
C LEU A 10 20.33 -10.86 -27.64
N PHE A 11 19.47 -11.70 -28.23
CA PHE A 11 18.08 -11.83 -27.80
C PHE A 11 17.93 -12.50 -26.41
N LEU A 12 18.76 -13.50 -26.10
CA LEU A 12 18.79 -14.15 -24.79
C LEU A 12 19.27 -13.20 -23.68
N ALA A 13 20.21 -12.31 -23.98
CA ALA A 13 20.70 -11.31 -23.03
C ALA A 13 19.61 -10.29 -22.62
N GLN A 14 18.62 -10.03 -23.48
CA GLN A 14 17.53 -9.10 -23.17
C GLN A 14 16.46 -9.67 -22.22
N GLN A 15 16.43 -10.99 -21.99
CA GLN A 15 15.50 -11.64 -21.05
C GLN A 15 16.04 -11.70 -19.62
N ILE A 16 17.33 -11.40 -19.42
CA ILE A 16 17.96 -11.36 -18.10
C ILE A 16 17.87 -9.92 -17.58
N GLY A 17 16.81 -9.60 -16.85
CA GLY A 17 16.78 -8.38 -16.03
C GLY A 17 15.70 -7.35 -16.35
N LYS A 18 14.59 -7.74 -16.98
CA LYS A 18 13.37 -6.95 -16.86
C LYS A 18 12.69 -7.27 -15.53
N SER A 19 13.26 -6.75 -14.43
CA SER A 19 12.53 -6.67 -13.15
C SER A 19 11.49 -5.58 -13.32
N GLU A 20 10.35 -5.97 -13.90
CA GLU A 20 9.14 -5.18 -13.89
C GLU A 20 8.77 -5.00 -12.42
N ALA A 21 8.77 -3.77 -11.91
CA ALA A 21 8.38 -3.50 -10.53
C ALA A 21 6.96 -4.03 -10.33
N ALA A 22 6.83 -5.17 -9.66
CA ALA A 22 5.55 -5.79 -9.39
C ALA A 22 4.73 -4.86 -8.47
N GLU A 23 3.40 -4.94 -8.53
CA GLU A 23 2.53 -4.38 -7.50
C GLU A 23 2.70 -5.19 -6.22
N SER A 24 3.79 -4.90 -5.51
CA SER A 24 4.38 -5.78 -4.51
C SER A 24 4.30 -5.18 -3.11
N CYS A 25 3.91 -3.92 -2.95
CA CYS A 25 3.69 -3.29 -1.64
C CYS A 25 2.32 -2.64 -1.59
N PHE A 26 1.57 -2.89 -0.52
CA PHE A 26 0.25 -2.32 -0.30
C PHE A 26 0.20 -1.62 1.06
N CYS A 27 -0.18 -0.35 1.06
CA CYS A 27 -0.54 0.35 2.29
C CYS A 27 -2.04 0.24 2.51
N ALA A 28 -2.43 -0.27 3.67
CA ALA A 28 -3.79 -0.65 4.01
C ALA A 28 -4.25 0.06 5.29
N PRO A 29 -4.99 1.17 5.16
CA PRO A 29 -5.73 1.76 6.26
C PRO A 29 -6.90 0.86 6.67
N MET A 30 -6.97 0.50 7.95
CA MET A 30 -7.98 -0.36 8.55
C MET A 30 -8.59 0.29 9.79
N ASP A 31 -9.82 -0.09 10.15
CA ASP A 31 -10.45 0.36 11.39
C ASP A 31 -9.82 -0.32 12.61
N SER A 32 -9.12 0.45 13.44
CA SER A 32 -8.36 -0.02 14.61
C SER A 32 -9.18 -0.87 15.57
N LYS A 33 -10.49 -0.64 15.69
CA LYS A 33 -11.34 -1.34 16.66
C LYS A 33 -11.80 -2.72 16.19
N ASN A 34 -11.83 -2.94 14.89
CA ASN A 34 -12.42 -4.12 14.26
C ASN A 34 -11.38 -4.91 13.46
N ILE A 35 -10.12 -4.94 13.92
CA ILE A 35 -9.05 -5.71 13.28
C ILE A 35 -9.19 -7.18 13.68
N THR A 36 -9.41 -8.01 12.69
CA THR A 36 -9.43 -9.46 12.73
C THR A 36 -8.53 -9.95 11.59
N LYS A 37 -8.24 -11.25 11.53
CA LYS A 37 -7.49 -11.84 10.41
C LYS A 37 -8.20 -11.68 9.06
N GLU A 38 -9.52 -11.46 9.08
CA GLU A 38 -10.36 -11.31 7.88
C GLU A 38 -10.67 -9.83 7.57
N SER A 39 -10.12 -8.89 8.34
CA SER A 39 -10.43 -7.48 8.15
C SER A 39 -9.89 -6.98 6.82
N GLU A 40 -10.80 -6.50 5.99
CA GLU A 40 -10.43 -5.90 4.72
C GLU A 40 -9.97 -4.44 4.90
N PRO A 41 -8.96 -3.99 4.13
CA PRO A 41 -8.58 -2.59 4.08
C PRO A 41 -9.75 -1.71 3.65
N LEU A 42 -9.84 -0.51 4.23
CA LEU A 42 -10.80 0.50 3.82
C LEU A 42 -10.53 0.98 2.39
N ILE A 43 -9.25 1.06 2.03
CA ILE A 43 -8.72 1.35 0.70
C ILE A 43 -7.48 0.47 0.51
N LYS A 44 -7.26 -0.03 -0.70
CA LYS A 44 -6.00 -0.70 -1.08
C LYS A 44 -5.21 0.25 -1.97
N HIS A 45 -4.03 0.68 -1.51
CA HIS A 45 -3.14 1.51 -2.32
C HIS A 45 -1.88 0.72 -2.71
N PRO A 46 -1.80 0.22 -3.96
CA PRO A 46 -0.61 -0.47 -4.45
C PRO A 46 0.52 0.52 -4.73
N LEU A 47 1.73 0.16 -4.32
CA LEU A 47 2.97 0.88 -4.57
C LEU A 47 3.88 0.00 -5.44
N LYS A 48 4.19 0.47 -6.65
CA LYS A 48 5.10 -0.20 -7.61
C LYS A 48 6.56 0.16 -7.33
N VAL A 49 7.02 -0.12 -6.13
CA VAL A 49 8.32 0.37 -5.62
C VAL A 49 9.30 -0.75 -5.29
N LEU A 50 8.83 -1.99 -5.15
CA LEU A 50 9.70 -3.12 -4.82
C LEU A 50 9.93 -4.01 -6.03
N LYS A 51 11.14 -4.59 -6.07
CA LYS A 51 11.60 -5.49 -7.13
C LYS A 51 11.30 -6.96 -6.82
N ASP A 52 11.06 -7.30 -5.55
CA ASP A 52 10.80 -8.65 -5.06
C ASP A 52 9.85 -8.63 -3.84
N CYS A 53 9.55 -9.83 -3.32
CA CYS A 53 8.66 -10.08 -2.18
C CYS A 53 9.42 -10.61 -0.95
N GLY A 54 10.73 -10.35 -0.85
CA GLY A 54 11.57 -10.86 0.24
C GLY A 54 11.37 -10.13 1.57
N LYS A 55 12.11 -10.56 2.61
CA LYS A 55 12.09 -9.92 3.93
C LYS A 55 12.55 -8.47 3.90
N GLU A 56 13.51 -8.13 3.04
CA GLU A 56 13.95 -6.75 2.85
C GLU A 56 12.83 -5.90 2.25
N ALA A 57 12.16 -6.41 1.21
CA ALA A 57 10.98 -5.80 0.62
C ALA A 57 9.85 -5.56 1.66
N GLU A 58 9.60 -6.50 2.56
CA GLU A 58 8.66 -6.35 3.67
C GLU A 58 9.01 -5.18 4.59
N GLN A 59 10.28 -5.10 5.03
CA GLN A 59 10.75 -4.00 5.88
C GLN A 59 10.66 -2.65 5.18
N VAL A 60 11.05 -2.58 3.90
CA VAL A 60 10.96 -1.37 3.09
C VAL A 60 9.50 -0.94 2.92
N CYS A 61 8.59 -1.87 2.61
CA CYS A 61 7.17 -1.60 2.49
C CYS A 61 6.58 -1.05 3.80
N LEU A 62 6.93 -1.67 4.93
CA LEU A 62 6.50 -1.23 6.25
C LEU A 62 6.95 0.20 6.56
N GLN A 63 8.23 0.51 6.34
CA GLN A 63 8.75 1.86 6.57
C GLN A 63 8.15 2.89 5.61
N LEU A 64 7.93 2.52 4.35
CA LEU A 64 7.33 3.40 3.36
C LEU A 64 5.88 3.74 3.73
N CYS A 65 5.05 2.73 4.03
CA CYS A 65 3.68 2.95 4.46
C CYS A 65 3.60 3.79 5.74
N LYS A 66 4.49 3.53 6.71
CA LYS A 66 4.61 4.34 7.92
C LYS A 66 4.95 5.80 7.61
N SER A 67 5.89 6.03 6.69
CA SER A 67 6.35 7.37 6.33
C SER A 67 5.26 8.16 5.59
N LEU A 68 4.62 7.55 4.60
CA LEU A 68 3.49 8.15 3.86
C LEU A 68 2.34 8.51 4.79
N ALA A 69 1.99 7.61 5.71
CA ALA A 69 0.92 7.87 6.65
C ALA A 69 1.30 8.92 7.70
N THR A 70 2.56 8.96 8.14
CA THR A 70 3.08 10.04 8.99
C THR A 70 2.94 11.38 8.31
N LEU A 71 3.31 11.49 7.03
CA LEU A 71 3.12 12.72 6.25
C LEU A 71 1.65 13.11 6.16
N ALA A 72 0.76 12.14 5.94
CA ALA A 72 -0.68 12.37 5.89
C ALA A 72 -1.27 12.88 7.23
N GLN A 73 -0.62 12.63 8.38
CA GLN A 73 -1.05 13.23 9.66
C GLN A 73 -0.89 14.75 9.69
N TYR A 74 0.08 15.27 8.93
CA TYR A 74 0.37 16.71 8.86
C TYR A 74 -0.35 17.40 7.71
N ASP A 75 -0.93 16.66 6.76
CA ASP A 75 -1.74 17.23 5.68
C ASP A 75 -3.19 17.47 6.14
N PRO A 76 -3.64 18.74 6.23
CA PRO A 76 -5.03 19.05 6.62
C PRO A 76 -6.08 18.49 5.64
N ASN A 77 -5.68 18.15 4.41
CA ASN A 77 -6.58 17.60 3.41
C ASN A 77 -6.61 16.07 3.39
N ALA A 78 -5.76 15.38 4.15
CA ALA A 78 -5.65 13.93 4.11
C ALA A 78 -6.99 13.22 4.35
N GLY A 79 -7.75 13.64 5.36
CA GLY A 79 -9.08 13.08 5.65
C GLY A 79 -10.07 13.30 4.51
N LYS A 80 -10.04 14.46 3.84
CA LYS A 80 -10.89 14.76 2.68
C LYS A 80 -10.53 13.85 1.50
N SER A 81 -9.24 13.73 1.18
CA SER A 81 -8.74 12.88 0.09
C SER A 81 -8.99 11.40 0.35
N PHE A 82 -8.95 10.97 1.61
CA PHE A 82 -9.30 9.62 2.03
C PHE A 82 -10.79 9.34 1.84
N CYS A 83 -11.67 10.18 2.40
CA CYS A 83 -13.12 10.00 2.28
C CYS A 83 -13.59 9.99 0.82
N ALA A 84 -12.95 10.77 -0.06
CA ALA A 84 -13.30 10.82 -1.48
C ALA A 84 -13.12 9.48 -2.21
N GLN A 85 -12.21 8.64 -1.73
CA GLN A 85 -11.91 7.33 -2.30
C GLN A 85 -12.79 6.20 -1.74
N LEU A 86 -13.49 6.45 -0.63
CA LEU A 86 -14.36 5.45 -0.02
C LEU A 86 -15.66 5.29 -0.81
N ASN A 87 -16.12 4.04 -0.92
CA ASN A 87 -17.43 3.70 -1.49
C ASN A 87 -18.51 3.50 -0.43
N LYS A 88 -18.17 3.65 0.85
CA LYS A 88 -19.08 3.48 1.99
C LYS A 88 -18.94 4.61 2.99
N ASN A 89 -20.02 4.86 3.73
CA ASN A 89 -19.96 5.75 4.89
C ASN A 89 -19.25 5.03 6.04
N ILE A 90 -18.49 5.80 6.82
CA ILE A 90 -17.81 5.33 8.03
C ILE A 90 -18.03 6.35 9.13
N THR A 91 -18.20 5.88 10.36
CA THR A 91 -18.52 6.73 11.52
C THR A 91 -17.61 6.36 12.68
N ASN A 92 -16.91 7.36 13.21
CA ASN A 92 -16.10 7.27 14.42
C ASN A 92 -15.03 6.16 14.39
N ILE A 93 -14.40 5.96 13.23
CA ILE A 93 -13.35 4.95 13.08
C ILE A 93 -11.98 5.57 13.37
N HIS A 94 -11.12 4.81 14.03
CA HIS A 94 -9.70 5.16 14.12
C HIS A 94 -8.97 4.39 13.04
N ILE A 95 -8.03 5.04 12.35
CA ILE A 95 -7.33 4.42 11.23
C ILE A 95 -5.98 3.92 11.73
N SER A 96 -5.78 2.61 11.68
CA SER A 96 -4.46 1.97 11.80
C SER A 96 -3.91 1.64 10.43
N ILE A 97 -2.60 1.78 10.25
CA ILE A 97 -1.95 1.56 8.96
C ILE A 97 -1.22 0.22 8.98
N PHE A 98 -1.52 -0.59 7.98
CA PHE A 98 -0.88 -1.88 7.73
C PHE A 98 -0.10 -1.83 6.42
N SER A 99 0.94 -2.65 6.33
CA SER A 99 1.66 -2.93 5.09
C SER A 99 1.46 -4.39 4.73
N LYS A 100 1.35 -4.69 3.43
CA LYS A 100 1.39 -6.06 2.91
C LYS A 100 2.32 -6.09 1.71
N VAL A 101 3.16 -7.12 1.64
CA VAL A 101 3.99 -7.37 0.47
C VAL A 101 3.44 -8.55 -0.31
N CYS A 102 3.22 -8.33 -1.62
CA CYS A 102 2.68 -9.33 -2.54
C CYS A 102 1.43 -10.02 -1.94
N ASP A 103 1.42 -11.35 -1.87
CA ASP A 103 0.31 -12.12 -1.29
C ASP A 103 0.46 -12.43 0.22
N GLY A 104 1.43 -11.83 0.90
CA GLY A 104 1.71 -12.04 2.32
C GLY A 104 0.63 -11.54 3.28
N GLU A 105 0.92 -11.63 4.57
CA GLU A 105 0.02 -11.13 5.63
C GLU A 105 0.14 -9.60 5.81
N TYR A 106 -0.91 -9.00 6.36
CA TYR A 106 -0.87 -7.59 6.75
C TYR A 106 -0.09 -7.43 8.05
N LEU A 107 0.89 -6.54 8.04
CA LEU A 107 1.71 -6.21 9.19
C LEU A 107 1.38 -4.81 9.68
N TYR A 108 1.16 -4.67 10.98
CA TYR A 108 0.92 -3.37 11.58
C TYR A 108 2.20 -2.52 11.52
N THR A 109 2.08 -1.31 10.98
CA THR A 109 3.23 -0.39 10.85
C THR A 109 3.64 0.29 12.16
N GLY A 110 2.87 0.09 13.24
CA GLY A 110 3.04 0.84 14.49
C GLY A 110 2.30 2.18 14.51
N LEU A 111 1.60 2.56 13.43
CA LEU A 111 0.95 3.85 13.30
C LEU A 111 -0.58 3.73 13.35
N THR A 112 -1.18 4.45 14.30
CA THR A 112 -2.62 4.67 14.38
C THR A 112 -2.88 6.17 14.52
N PHE A 113 -3.86 6.68 13.77
CA PHE A 113 -4.26 8.08 13.84
C PHE A 113 -5.08 8.31 15.11
N ASN A 114 -4.70 9.32 15.90
CA ASN A 114 -5.32 9.60 17.19
C ASN A 114 -6.72 10.23 17.09
N LYS A 115 -7.06 10.82 15.94
CA LYS A 115 -8.37 11.44 15.72
C LYS A 115 -9.25 10.47 14.93
N PRO A 116 -10.52 10.28 15.33
CA PRO A 116 -11.44 9.50 14.53
C PRO A 116 -11.75 10.20 13.21
N LEU A 117 -12.11 9.40 12.20
CA LEU A 117 -12.57 9.89 10.91
C LEU A 117 -14.03 9.48 10.69
N CYS A 118 -14.81 10.45 10.20
CA CYS A 118 -16.18 10.25 9.75
C CYS A 118 -16.27 10.66 8.29
N CYS A 119 -16.78 9.75 7.46
CA CYS A 119 -17.02 10.02 6.05
C CYS A 119 -18.48 9.74 5.73
N THR A 120 -19.15 10.74 5.15
CA THR A 120 -20.52 10.62 4.66
C THR A 120 -20.56 11.13 3.22
N ASN A 121 -21.12 10.35 2.30
CA ASN A 121 -21.26 10.70 0.88
C ASN A 121 -19.92 11.16 0.26
N LYS A 122 -18.86 10.39 0.51
CA LYS A 122 -17.48 10.64 0.04
C LYS A 122 -16.85 11.94 0.56
N LYS A 123 -17.39 12.54 1.63
CA LYS A 123 -16.87 13.76 2.25
C LYS A 123 -16.47 13.51 3.69
N SER A 124 -15.36 14.13 4.10
CA SER A 124 -14.97 14.23 5.51
C SER A 124 -15.94 15.16 6.23
N VAL A 125 -16.48 14.70 7.34
CA VAL A 125 -17.39 15.44 8.22
C VAL A 125 -16.91 15.33 9.66
N PRO A 126 -17.29 16.26 10.55
CA PRO A 126 -17.07 16.07 11.97
C PRO A 126 -17.65 14.72 12.45
N CYS A 127 -16.83 14.01 13.23
CA CYS A 127 -17.33 13.08 14.23
C CYS A 127 -17.74 13.90 15.47
#